data_AF-A0A1X7TLM3-F1
#
_entry.id   AF-A0A1X7TLM3-F1
#
_cell.length_a   1.000
_cell.length_b   1.000
_cell.length_c   1.000
_cell.angle_alpha   90.00
_cell.angle_beta   90.00
_cell.angle_gamma   90.00
#
_symmetry.space_group_name_H-M   'P 1'
#
loop_
_entity.id
_entity.type
_entity.pdbx_description
1 polymer ?
#
loop_
_entity_poly.entity_id
_entity_poly.type
_entity_poly.pdbx_seq_one_letter_code
_entity_poly.pdbx_strand_id
1 'polypeptide(L)'
;FCESSNSLEISHIYSPKKMHPAPVVRDCIYRNISPIDGTSLKCLLHSRGINNRYIGKIAMLAKSREDLDHLHTDTEEIVSDEVAATKKKSKKKKGGGSGGGGASGPVTKTTSAGKDLSQGKLWKLLVEDVLQHFLYTLEYNSATHMCTTCGVSRVSLLREFCNKTGVQITSKDYKFSLTAPLNEGDLACIVPVVKHTDFKPLEASGLYELAQVQLQSGNIEVALDYLSGAVQLFAQVFGPQHVNIANCYKVIA
;
A
#
# COMPACT_ATOMS: atom_id res chain seq x y z
N PHE A 1 -11.24 15.86 -5.86
CA PHE A 1 -11.95 16.91 -5.12
C PHE A 1 -12.76 16.37 -3.92
N CYS A 2 -12.49 15.16 -3.41
CA CYS A 2 -13.25 14.57 -2.30
C CYS A 2 -12.38 13.85 -1.25
N GLU A 3 -11.07 14.18 -1.15
CA GLU A 3 -10.22 13.69 -0.04
C GLU A 3 -10.06 14.73 1.09
N SER A 4 -10.37 16.00 0.83
CA SER A 4 -10.22 17.09 1.81
C SER A 4 -11.42 17.26 2.73
N SER A 5 -12.62 16.80 2.34
CA SER A 5 -13.85 17.06 3.11
C SER A 5 -14.17 15.98 4.17
N ASN A 6 -13.78 14.72 3.95
CA ASN A 6 -14.05 13.64 4.92
C ASN A 6 -12.97 13.49 6.02
N SER A 7 -11.83 14.18 5.89
CA SER A 7 -10.83 14.21 6.97
C SER A 7 -11.30 15.05 8.17
N LEU A 8 -12.25 15.97 7.98
CA LEU A 8 -12.75 16.85 9.03
C LEU A 8 -13.87 16.19 9.86
N GLU A 9 -14.79 15.43 9.26
CA GLU A 9 -15.88 14.80 10.02
C GLU A 9 -15.45 13.61 10.88
N ILE A 10 -14.41 12.86 10.49
CA ILE A 10 -13.87 11.75 11.32
C ILE A 10 -12.99 12.29 12.46
N SER A 11 -12.54 13.55 12.37
CA SER A 11 -11.69 14.17 13.40
C SER A 11 -12.44 14.55 14.68
N HIS A 12 -13.77 14.66 14.65
CA HIS A 12 -14.58 15.13 15.77
C HIS A 12 -14.99 14.06 16.79
N ILE A 13 -14.72 12.77 16.52
CA ILE A 13 -15.03 11.66 17.46
C ILE A 13 -13.79 11.21 18.28
N TYR A 14 -12.57 11.61 17.89
CA TYR A 14 -11.35 11.26 18.63
C TYR A 14 -10.89 12.40 19.54
N SER A 15 -11.28 12.34 20.80
CA SER A 15 -10.72 13.18 21.87
C SER A 15 -9.18 13.06 21.91
N PRO A 16 -8.40 14.16 22.04
CA PRO A 16 -6.94 14.14 21.87
C PRO A 16 -6.24 13.67 23.16
N LYS A 17 -6.49 12.43 23.59
CA LYS A 17 -5.51 11.73 24.42
C LYS A 17 -4.47 11.17 23.47
N LYS A 18 -3.22 11.67 23.55
CA LYS A 18 -2.07 11.21 22.78
C LYS A 18 -1.98 9.67 22.81
N MET A 19 -2.54 9.00 21.81
CA MET A 19 -2.55 7.55 21.76
C MET A 19 -1.18 7.08 21.27
N HIS A 20 -0.35 6.63 22.21
CA HIS A 20 1.01 6.19 21.92
C HIS A 20 0.99 4.86 21.15
N PRO A 21 1.81 4.66 20.11
CA PRO A 21 1.92 3.36 19.41
C PRO A 21 2.67 2.27 20.21
N ALA A 22 3.26 2.63 21.36
CA ALA A 22 4.02 1.73 22.22
C ALA A 22 3.26 0.47 22.70
N PRO A 23 1.95 0.50 23.01
CA PRO A 23 1.19 -0.68 23.39
C PRO A 23 1.06 -1.71 22.26
N VAL A 24 0.95 -1.28 20.99
CA VAL A 24 0.88 -2.21 19.85
C VAL A 24 2.22 -2.91 19.64
N VAL A 25 3.32 -2.16 19.72
CA VAL A 25 4.68 -2.72 19.66
C VAL A 25 4.86 -3.76 20.78
N ARG A 26 4.42 -3.42 22.00
CA ARG A 26 4.47 -4.31 23.16
C ARG A 26 3.64 -5.59 22.97
N ASP A 27 2.41 -5.48 22.45
CA ASP A 27 1.53 -6.64 22.22
C ASP A 27 2.07 -7.60 21.14
N CYS A 28 2.69 -7.05 20.10
CA CYS A 28 3.34 -7.84 19.06
C CYS A 28 4.57 -8.58 19.60
N ILE A 29 5.35 -7.92 20.48
CA ILE A 29 6.55 -8.48 21.11
C ILE A 29 6.18 -9.61 22.09
N TYR A 30 5.16 -9.43 22.93
CA TYR A 30 4.72 -10.46 23.87
C TYR A 30 3.88 -11.58 23.22
N ARG A 31 3.94 -11.73 21.89
CA ARG A 31 3.21 -12.73 21.09
C ARG A 31 1.69 -12.75 21.32
N ASN A 32 1.12 -11.64 21.79
CA ASN A 32 -0.32 -11.57 22.01
C ASN A 32 -1.05 -11.38 20.67
N ILE A 33 -0.39 -10.79 19.67
CA ILE A 33 -0.91 -10.56 18.32
C ILE A 33 0.25 -10.64 17.32
N SER A 34 0.10 -11.38 16.22
CA SER A 34 1.10 -11.43 15.13
C SER A 34 0.43 -11.15 13.79
N PRO A 35 0.49 -9.90 13.29
CA PRO A 35 -0.04 -9.60 11.97
C PRO A 35 0.81 -10.31 10.91
N ILE A 36 0.17 -11.15 10.10
CA ILE A 36 0.83 -11.99 9.09
C ILE A 36 1.23 -11.17 7.86
N ASP A 37 0.49 -10.10 7.57
CA ASP A 37 0.69 -9.24 6.42
C ASP A 37 0.36 -7.76 6.72
N GLY A 38 0.62 -6.89 5.75
CA GLY A 38 0.34 -5.45 5.88
C GLY A 38 -1.15 -5.14 6.08
N THR A 39 -2.06 -5.96 5.55
CA THR A 39 -3.51 -5.80 5.74
C THR A 39 -3.90 -6.09 7.18
N SER A 40 -3.43 -7.21 7.74
CA SER A 40 -3.65 -7.58 9.14
C SER A 40 -3.08 -6.54 10.10
N LEU A 41 -1.88 -6.02 9.81
CA LEU A 41 -1.27 -4.95 10.61
C LEU A 41 -2.11 -3.66 10.57
N LYS A 42 -2.57 -3.26 9.38
CA LYS A 42 -3.46 -2.10 9.21
C LYS A 42 -4.76 -2.27 9.99
N CYS A 43 -5.40 -3.44 9.89
CA CYS A 43 -6.62 -3.75 10.64
C CYS A 43 -6.39 -3.69 12.16
N LEU A 44 -5.26 -4.20 12.65
CA LEU A 44 -4.88 -4.13 14.05
C LEU A 44 -4.67 -2.69 14.54
N LEU A 45 -4.01 -1.85 13.73
CA LEU A 45 -3.83 -0.43 14.06
C LEU A 45 -5.18 0.27 14.12
N HIS A 46 -6.04 0.03 13.15
CA HIS A 46 -7.39 0.59 13.10
C HIS A 46 -8.27 0.13 14.27
N SER A 47 -8.25 -1.15 14.63
CA SER A 47 -9.05 -1.68 15.75
C SER A 47 -8.62 -1.07 17.09
N ARG A 48 -7.37 -0.62 17.17
CA ARG A 48 -6.79 0.09 18.32
C ARG A 48 -6.96 1.61 18.22
N GLY A 49 -7.61 2.13 17.18
CA GLY A 49 -7.76 3.58 16.92
C GLY A 49 -6.44 4.28 16.59
N ILE A 50 -5.42 3.54 16.16
CA ILE A 50 -4.10 4.07 15.81
C ILE A 50 -4.05 4.33 14.31
N ASN A 51 -3.70 5.56 13.96
CA ASN A 51 -3.58 5.97 12.57
C ASN A 51 -2.35 5.29 11.91
N ASN A 52 -2.50 4.82 10.67
CA ASN A 52 -1.41 4.17 9.92
C ASN A 52 -0.17 5.05 9.72
N ARG A 53 -0.27 6.37 9.88
CA ARG A 53 0.87 7.29 9.91
C ARG A 53 1.92 6.94 10.96
N TYR A 54 1.56 6.17 11.98
CA TYR A 54 2.47 5.75 13.04
C TYR A 54 3.26 4.47 12.71
N ILE A 55 3.03 3.86 11.53
CA ILE A 55 3.71 2.63 11.13
C ILE A 55 5.23 2.80 11.06
N GLY A 56 5.72 3.97 10.63
CA GLY A 56 7.16 4.27 10.61
C GLY A 56 7.76 4.33 12.00
N LYS A 57 7.04 4.93 12.95
CA LYS A 57 7.45 4.97 14.36
C LYS A 57 7.46 3.57 14.97
N ILE A 58 6.48 2.73 14.62
CA ILE A 58 6.43 1.32 15.03
C ILE A 58 7.63 0.56 14.47
N ALA A 59 7.97 0.73 13.19
CA ALA A 59 9.12 0.08 12.56
C ALA A 59 10.45 0.50 13.21
N MET A 60 10.63 1.80 13.50
CA MET A 60 11.83 2.28 14.20
C MET A 60 11.93 1.77 15.64
N LEU A 61 10.81 1.68 16.36
CA LEU A 61 10.77 1.11 17.71
C LEU A 61 11.07 -0.39 17.71
N ALA A 62 10.61 -1.12 16.69
CA ALA A 62 10.93 -2.53 16.50
C ALA A 62 12.43 -2.73 16.22
N LYS A 63 13.04 -1.87 15.39
CA LYS A 63 14.48 -1.90 15.09
C LYS A 63 15.36 -1.50 16.29
N SER A 64 14.91 -0.55 17.11
CA SER A 64 15.62 -0.05 18.29
C SER A 64 15.68 -1.03 19.47
N ARG A 65 14.92 -2.14 19.41
CA ARG A 65 14.73 -3.08 20.53
C ARG A 65 15.13 -4.49 20.10
N GLU A 66 16.41 -4.63 19.79
CA GLU A 66 17.14 -5.88 19.56
C GLU A 66 17.68 -6.48 20.89
N ASP A 67 17.02 -6.26 22.03
CA ASP A 67 17.36 -6.93 23.30
C ASP A 67 17.06 -8.46 23.31
N LEU A 68 16.94 -9.10 22.13
CA LEU A 68 16.90 -10.55 21.90
C LEU A 68 17.60 -10.91 20.56
N ASP A 69 18.93 -10.93 20.56
CA ASP A 69 19.86 -11.24 19.45
C ASP A 69 19.75 -12.66 18.81
N HIS A 70 18.68 -13.43 18.97
CA HIS A 70 18.64 -14.84 18.51
C HIS A 70 18.00 -15.06 17.13
N LEU A 71 17.65 -14.00 16.39
CA LEU A 71 17.00 -14.13 15.07
C LEU A 71 17.74 -13.36 13.97
N HIS A 72 19.07 -13.40 13.99
CA HIS A 72 19.94 -12.92 12.91
C HIS A 72 20.61 -14.05 12.11
N THR A 73 20.01 -15.23 12.06
CA THR A 73 20.38 -16.29 11.11
C THR A 73 19.15 -16.60 10.27
N ASP A 74 19.17 -16.17 9.01
CA ASP A 74 18.46 -16.75 7.85
C ASP A 74 18.41 -15.80 6.64
N THR A 75 19.10 -14.65 6.65
CA THR A 75 19.07 -13.71 5.50
C THR A 75 20.43 -13.39 4.87
N GLU A 76 21.55 -13.94 5.36
CA GLU A 76 22.89 -13.64 4.81
C GLU A 76 23.49 -14.71 3.87
N GLU A 77 22.85 -15.87 3.67
CA GLU A 77 23.44 -16.99 2.91
C GLU A 77 22.89 -17.19 1.49
N ILE A 78 22.63 -16.11 0.72
CA ILE A 78 22.26 -16.23 -0.72
C ILE A 78 23.05 -15.25 -1.62
N VAL A 79 24.05 -14.52 -1.11
CA VAL A 79 24.83 -13.57 -1.93
C VAL A 79 26.33 -13.88 -1.85
N SER A 80 26.76 -14.97 -2.47
CA SER A 80 28.19 -15.21 -2.70
C SER A 80 28.56 -15.78 -4.08
N ASP A 81 27.59 -16.29 -4.85
CA ASP A 81 27.90 -16.91 -6.14
C ASP A 81 27.29 -16.12 -7.31
N GLU A 82 27.84 -14.96 -7.68
CA GLU A 82 27.77 -14.46 -9.07
C GLU A 82 28.60 -13.18 -9.39
N VAL A 83 29.79 -13.00 -8.79
CA VAL A 83 30.72 -11.93 -9.23
C VAL A 83 32.12 -12.47 -9.47
N ALA A 84 32.24 -13.43 -10.39
CA ALA A 84 33.52 -13.98 -10.81
C ALA A 84 33.64 -14.20 -12.33
N ALA A 85 33.24 -13.22 -13.15
CA ALA A 85 33.63 -13.12 -14.56
C ALA A 85 33.23 -11.71 -15.06
N THR A 86 34.05 -10.79 -15.55
CA THR A 86 35.24 -10.87 -16.39
C THR A 86 35.93 -9.49 -16.39
N LYS A 87 37.26 -9.44 -16.20
CA LYS A 87 38.10 -8.34 -16.67
C LYS A 87 38.61 -8.70 -18.07
N LYS A 88 38.37 -7.88 -19.09
CA LYS A 88 39.33 -7.67 -20.21
C LYS A 88 38.97 -6.46 -21.10
N LYS A 89 39.88 -5.48 -21.05
CA LYS A 89 40.45 -4.63 -22.12
C LYS A 89 39.51 -4.01 -23.16
N SER A 90 39.32 -2.71 -23.01
CA SER A 90 39.00 -1.74 -24.06
C SER A 90 40.14 -1.60 -25.07
N LYS A 91 39.86 -1.79 -26.37
CA LYS A 91 40.66 -1.25 -27.48
C LYS A 91 39.74 -0.68 -28.55
N LYS A 92 39.85 0.64 -28.69
CA LYS A 92 39.21 1.57 -29.63
C LYS A 92 39.38 1.14 -31.11
N LYS A 93 38.29 1.15 -31.90
CA LYS A 93 38.36 1.37 -33.35
C LYS A 93 37.08 2.01 -33.91
N LYS A 94 37.32 2.94 -34.84
CA LYS A 94 36.38 3.83 -35.57
C LYS A 94 35.60 3.10 -36.68
N GLY A 95 34.47 3.72 -37.07
CA GLY A 95 33.77 3.56 -38.35
C GLY A 95 32.26 3.45 -38.10
N GLY A 96 31.32 4.17 -38.70
CA GLY A 96 31.35 5.05 -39.88
C GLY A 96 30.11 4.73 -40.75
N GLY A 97 29.17 5.68 -40.83
CA GLY A 97 28.06 5.76 -41.82
C GLY A 97 26.79 4.95 -41.49
N SER A 98 25.62 5.21 -42.08
CA SER A 98 24.98 6.39 -42.72
C SER A 98 23.55 5.96 -43.12
N GLY A 99 22.59 6.90 -43.14
CA GLY A 99 21.30 6.82 -43.87
C GLY A 99 20.15 6.15 -43.12
N GLY A 100 18.88 6.57 -43.20
CA GLY A 100 18.15 7.64 -43.89
C GLY A 100 16.76 7.72 -43.19
N GLY A 101 16.12 8.88 -43.04
CA GLY A 101 15.23 9.44 -44.05
C GLY A 101 13.81 8.86 -43.95
N GLY A 102 12.89 9.55 -43.26
CA GLY A 102 11.46 9.17 -43.23
C GLY A 102 10.62 10.16 -42.42
N ALA A 103 9.71 10.86 -43.10
CA ALA A 103 8.95 12.02 -42.63
C ALA A 103 7.67 11.67 -41.88
N SER A 104 7.30 12.51 -40.90
CA SER A 104 5.89 12.73 -40.51
C SER A 104 5.79 13.92 -39.53
N GLY A 105 5.02 14.95 -39.90
CA GLY A 105 4.44 15.91 -38.94
C GLY A 105 2.99 15.53 -38.61
N PRO A 106 2.24 16.36 -37.85
CA PRO A 106 2.66 17.34 -36.88
C PRO A 106 2.37 16.87 -35.43
N VAL A 107 3.33 17.15 -34.55
CA VAL A 107 3.25 16.95 -33.10
C VAL A 107 2.19 17.87 -32.48
N THR A 108 1.14 17.30 -31.89
CA THR A 108 0.36 17.99 -30.85
C THR A 108 1.21 18.03 -29.58
N LYS A 109 1.64 19.24 -29.24
CA LYS A 109 2.51 19.57 -28.10
C LYS A 109 1.91 19.07 -26.79
N THR A 110 2.49 18.03 -26.20
CA THR A 110 2.35 17.74 -24.77
C THR A 110 3.32 18.62 -23.98
N THR A 111 2.75 19.29 -22.99
CA THR A 111 3.38 20.23 -22.07
C THR A 111 4.58 19.61 -21.35
N SER A 112 5.70 20.34 -21.33
CA SER A 112 7.03 19.94 -20.88
C SER A 112 7.21 19.87 -19.35
N ALA A 113 6.26 19.30 -18.61
CA ALA A 113 6.33 19.21 -17.14
C ALA A 113 7.39 18.22 -16.63
N GLY A 114 7.90 17.32 -17.48
CA GLY A 114 8.79 16.22 -17.07
C GLY A 114 10.30 16.49 -17.17
N LYS A 115 10.75 17.67 -17.63
CA LYS A 115 12.18 17.89 -17.96
C LYS A 115 13.10 18.15 -16.76
N ASP A 116 12.56 18.47 -15.58
CA ASP A 116 13.35 18.86 -14.40
C ASP A 116 13.44 17.80 -13.28
N LEU A 117 12.90 16.59 -13.51
CA LEU A 117 12.90 15.53 -12.51
C LEU A 117 14.08 14.57 -12.75
N SER A 118 15.15 14.74 -11.98
CA SER A 118 16.26 13.78 -11.93
C SER A 118 16.00 12.69 -10.89
N GLN A 119 16.64 11.52 -11.04
CA GLN A 119 16.53 10.41 -10.07
C GLN A 119 16.87 10.86 -8.64
N GLY A 120 17.91 11.67 -8.48
CA GLY A 120 18.33 12.17 -7.16
C GLY A 120 17.35 13.17 -6.55
N LYS A 121 16.71 14.01 -7.37
CA LYS A 121 15.68 14.96 -6.89
C LYS A 121 14.40 14.22 -6.48
N LEU A 122 13.98 13.25 -7.29
CA LEU A 122 12.83 12.40 -6.97
C LEU A 122 13.05 11.61 -5.67
N TRP A 123 14.25 11.05 -5.47
CA TRP A 123 14.57 10.32 -4.25
C TRP A 123 14.43 11.20 -2.99
N LYS A 124 14.93 12.44 -3.05
CA LYS A 124 14.78 13.39 -1.93
C LYS A 124 13.32 13.71 -1.62
N LEU A 125 12.51 13.95 -2.64
CA LEU A 125 11.07 14.18 -2.47
C LEU A 125 10.37 12.98 -1.84
N LEU A 126 10.73 11.76 -2.26
CA LEU A 126 10.20 10.54 -1.68
C LEU A 126 10.60 10.37 -0.20
N VAL A 127 11.85 10.66 0.15
CA VAL A 127 12.32 10.59 1.54
C VAL A 127 11.56 11.59 2.42
N GLU A 128 11.34 12.80 1.93
CA GLU A 128 10.57 13.84 2.64
C GLU A 128 9.10 13.44 2.79
N ASP A 129 8.47 12.95 1.72
CA ASP A 129 7.07 12.50 1.72
C ASP A 129 6.84 11.34 2.71
N VAL A 130 7.72 10.34 2.70
CA VAL A 130 7.65 9.21 3.62
C VAL A 130 7.79 9.64 5.08
N LEU A 131 8.67 10.60 5.36
CA LEU A 131 8.84 11.14 6.71
C LEU A 131 7.58 11.88 7.18
N GLN A 132 6.99 12.73 6.32
CA GLN A 132 5.79 13.51 6.66
C GLN A 132 4.55 12.63 6.85
N HIS A 133 4.36 11.64 5.98
CA HIS A 133 3.16 10.82 5.96
C HIS A 133 3.21 9.61 6.92
N PHE A 134 4.39 8.99 7.08
CA PHE A 134 4.53 7.75 7.85
C PHE A 134 5.44 7.86 9.07
N LEU A 135 5.99 9.04 9.35
CA LEU A 135 6.92 9.26 10.47
C LEU A 135 8.09 8.26 10.43
N TYR A 136 8.55 7.91 9.23
CA TYR A 136 9.62 6.94 8.99
C TYR A 136 10.83 7.61 8.35
N THR A 137 12.02 7.33 8.87
CA THR A 137 13.28 7.78 8.26
C THR A 137 13.82 6.69 7.35
N LEU A 138 13.86 6.95 6.05
CA LEU A 138 14.51 6.06 5.08
C LEU A 138 16.03 6.15 5.21
N GLU A 139 16.68 5.04 5.55
CA GLU A 139 18.13 4.96 5.73
C GLU A 139 18.90 4.78 4.40
N TYR A 140 18.19 4.63 3.28
CA TYR A 140 18.80 4.35 1.99
C TYR A 140 19.10 5.63 1.19
N ASN A 141 20.30 5.71 0.62
CA ASN A 141 20.74 6.86 -0.18
C ASN A 141 20.18 6.90 -1.61
N SER A 142 19.68 5.76 -2.13
CA SER A 142 19.19 5.61 -3.49
C SER A 142 18.34 4.35 -3.65
N ALA A 143 17.53 4.32 -4.72
CA ALA A 143 16.73 3.15 -5.08
C ALA A 143 17.60 1.90 -5.32
N THR A 144 18.80 2.06 -5.91
CA THR A 144 19.72 0.94 -6.14
C THR A 144 20.24 0.37 -4.83
N HIS A 145 20.66 1.23 -3.90
CA HIS A 145 21.10 0.81 -2.57
C HIS A 145 19.99 0.06 -1.83
N MET A 146 18.77 0.59 -1.85
CA MET A 146 17.59 -0.09 -1.28
C MET A 146 17.36 -1.48 -1.91
N CYS A 147 17.45 -1.62 -3.24
CA CYS A 147 17.27 -2.92 -3.89
C CYS A 147 18.32 -3.94 -3.43
N THR A 148 19.58 -3.52 -3.30
CA THR A 148 20.67 -4.41 -2.86
C THR A 148 20.57 -4.76 -1.39
N THR A 149 20.29 -3.79 -0.50
CA THR A 149 20.18 -4.04 0.94
C THR A 149 18.95 -4.86 1.31
N CYS A 150 17.81 -4.65 0.63
CA CYS A 150 16.57 -5.37 0.90
C CYS A 150 16.41 -6.65 0.06
N GLY A 151 17.32 -6.96 -0.86
CA GLY A 151 17.20 -8.10 -1.77
C GLY A 151 16.02 -8.03 -2.75
N VAL A 152 15.53 -6.83 -3.07
CA VAL A 152 14.33 -6.64 -3.90
C VAL A 152 14.69 -6.41 -5.37
N SER A 153 14.09 -7.19 -6.27
CA SER A 153 14.23 -7.00 -7.72
C SER A 153 13.50 -5.74 -8.21
N ARG A 154 14.13 -5.02 -9.16
CA ARG A 154 13.50 -3.87 -9.85
C ARG A 154 12.24 -4.27 -10.63
N VAL A 155 12.16 -5.52 -11.10
CA VAL A 155 10.94 -6.05 -11.74
C VAL A 155 9.79 -6.12 -10.72
N SER A 156 10.07 -6.58 -9.50
CA SER A 156 9.07 -6.65 -8.43
C SER A 156 8.59 -5.26 -8.02
N LEU A 157 9.49 -4.28 -7.93
CA LEU A 157 9.13 -2.88 -7.68
C LEU A 157 8.27 -2.30 -8.80
N LEU A 158 8.63 -2.56 -10.06
CA LEU A 158 7.84 -2.10 -11.21
C LEU A 158 6.44 -2.71 -11.21
N ARG A 159 6.34 -4.01 -10.94
CA ARG A 159 5.05 -4.70 -10.80
C ARG A 159 4.20 -4.07 -9.70
N GLU A 160 4.80 -3.81 -8.53
CA GLU A 160 4.09 -3.19 -7.42
C GLU A 160 3.66 -1.77 -7.74
N PHE A 161 4.51 -0.99 -8.40
CA PHE A 161 4.17 0.34 -8.89
C PHE A 161 2.97 0.30 -9.86
N CYS A 162 2.97 -0.61 -10.83
CA CYS A 162 1.86 -0.82 -11.75
C CYS A 162 0.57 -1.17 -11.02
N ASN A 163 0.62 -2.08 -10.04
CA ASN A 163 -0.56 -2.47 -9.25
C ASN A 163 -1.13 -1.32 -8.42
N LYS A 164 -0.27 -0.45 -7.87
CA LYS A 164 -0.71 0.66 -7.00
C LYS A 164 -1.19 1.88 -7.78
N THR A 165 -0.59 2.14 -8.94
CA THR A 165 -0.92 3.31 -9.76
C THR A 165 -1.96 3.01 -10.83
N GLY A 166 -2.12 1.75 -11.20
CA GLY A 166 -2.98 1.33 -12.30
C GLY A 166 -2.32 1.48 -13.68
N VAL A 167 -1.05 1.88 -13.73
CA VAL A 167 -0.28 1.95 -14.97
C VAL A 167 -0.06 0.54 -15.51
N GLN A 168 -0.50 0.29 -16.74
CA GLN A 168 -0.26 -0.97 -17.44
C GLN A 168 0.89 -0.83 -18.43
N ILE A 169 1.86 -1.73 -18.32
CA ILE A 169 3.02 -1.81 -19.21
C ILE A 169 3.03 -3.15 -19.95
N THR A 170 3.71 -3.19 -21.09
CA THR A 170 3.83 -4.40 -21.91
C THR A 170 4.70 -5.46 -21.22
N SER A 171 4.32 -6.73 -21.31
CA SER A 171 5.14 -7.81 -20.77
C SER A 171 6.40 -8.02 -21.62
N LYS A 172 7.58 -7.70 -21.06
CA LYS A 172 8.89 -7.84 -21.68
C LYS A 172 9.96 -8.11 -20.63
N ASP A 173 11.09 -8.69 -21.06
CA ASP A 173 12.26 -8.86 -20.21
C ASP A 173 13.04 -7.54 -20.06
N TYR A 174 12.53 -6.66 -19.19
CA TYR A 174 13.12 -5.34 -18.94
C TYR A 174 14.54 -5.44 -18.38
N LYS A 175 15.51 -4.93 -19.14
CA LYS A 175 16.92 -4.85 -18.72
C LYS A 175 17.19 -3.50 -18.05
N PHE A 176 16.97 -3.44 -16.74
CA PHE A 176 17.23 -2.25 -15.92
C PHE A 176 18.71 -1.86 -15.76
N SER A 177 19.63 -2.56 -16.43
CA SER A 177 21.04 -2.17 -16.53
C SER A 177 21.28 -1.08 -17.58
N LEU A 178 20.32 -0.86 -18.49
CA LEU A 178 20.39 0.15 -19.54
C LEU A 178 20.04 1.55 -19.00
N THR A 179 20.57 2.59 -19.65
CA THR A 179 20.31 4.00 -19.29
C THR A 179 18.84 4.40 -19.44
N ALA A 180 18.14 3.82 -20.41
CA ALA A 180 16.71 4.02 -20.66
C ALA A 180 16.03 2.65 -20.84
N PRO A 181 15.63 1.99 -19.74
CA PRO A 181 15.04 0.64 -19.80
C PRO A 181 13.57 0.63 -20.22
N LEU A 182 12.91 1.78 -20.23
CA LEU A 182 11.49 1.96 -20.57
C LEU A 182 11.37 2.97 -21.72
N ASN A 183 10.54 2.63 -22.71
CA ASN A 183 10.23 3.46 -23.87
C ASN A 183 8.73 3.80 -23.90
N GLU A 184 8.34 4.78 -24.71
CA GLU A 184 6.94 5.21 -24.84
C GLU A 184 6.01 4.07 -25.30
N GLY A 185 6.48 3.22 -26.21
CA GLY A 185 5.74 2.05 -26.69
C GLY A 185 5.61 0.90 -25.68
N ASP A 186 6.18 1.04 -24.48
CA ASP A 186 5.98 0.07 -23.40
C ASP A 186 4.69 0.35 -22.60
N LEU A 187 4.15 1.57 -22.66
CA LEU A 187 2.93 1.95 -21.97
C LEU A 187 1.70 1.44 -22.76
N ALA A 188 0.91 0.56 -22.14
CA ALA A 188 -0.30 0.03 -22.76
C ALA A 188 -1.51 0.94 -22.47
N CYS A 189 -1.78 1.22 -21.20
CA CYS A 189 -2.84 2.13 -20.75
C CYS A 189 -2.70 2.47 -19.26
N ILE A 190 -3.63 3.28 -18.74
CA ILE A 190 -3.79 3.52 -17.30
C ILE A 190 -5.20 3.09 -16.92
N VAL A 191 -5.31 2.16 -15.97
CA VAL A 191 -6.57 1.67 -15.42
C VAL A 191 -6.78 2.31 -14.04
N PRO A 192 -7.88 3.02 -13.79
CA PRO A 192 -8.13 3.61 -12.48
C PRO A 192 -8.13 2.57 -11.36
N VAL A 193 -7.30 2.78 -10.34
CA VAL A 193 -7.32 1.95 -9.12
C VAL A 193 -8.37 2.52 -8.17
N VAL A 194 -9.52 1.85 -8.11
CA VAL A 194 -10.61 2.23 -7.19
C VAL A 194 -10.26 1.73 -5.79
N LYS A 195 -10.08 2.65 -4.84
CA LYS A 195 -10.01 2.31 -3.42
C LYS A 195 -11.44 2.27 -2.89
N HIS A 196 -11.97 1.07 -2.71
CA HIS A 196 -13.23 0.91 -1.98
C HIS A 196 -12.97 1.18 -0.50
N THR A 197 -13.73 2.13 0.06
CA THR A 197 -13.86 2.25 1.51
C THR A 197 -14.98 1.32 1.91
N ASP A 198 -14.67 0.26 2.66
CA ASP A 198 -15.69 -0.57 3.31
C ASP A 198 -16.35 0.27 4.41
N PHE A 199 -17.32 1.10 4.03
CA PHE A 199 -18.14 1.81 5.00
C PHE A 199 -18.95 0.78 5.76
N LYS A 200 -18.84 0.78 7.10
CA LYS A 200 -19.67 -0.06 7.98
C LYS A 200 -20.52 0.88 8.83
N PRO A 201 -21.83 1.00 8.55
CA PRO A 201 -22.70 1.81 9.38
C PRO A 201 -22.75 1.19 10.78
N LEU A 202 -22.18 1.90 11.76
CA LEU A 202 -22.00 1.41 13.13
C LEU A 202 -23.34 1.05 13.75
N GLU A 203 -24.36 1.91 13.56
CA GLU A 203 -25.69 1.70 14.11
C GLU A 203 -26.37 0.46 13.53
N ALA A 204 -26.39 0.31 12.19
CA ALA A 204 -27.00 -0.85 11.54
C ALA A 204 -26.27 -2.16 11.88
N SER A 205 -24.93 -2.11 11.98
CA SER A 205 -24.12 -3.26 12.37
C SER A 205 -24.37 -3.63 13.84
N GLY A 206 -24.50 -2.64 14.72
CA GLY A 206 -24.84 -2.84 16.13
C GLY A 206 -26.23 -3.46 16.31
N LEU A 207 -27.24 -3.03 15.55
CA LEU A 207 -28.57 -3.66 15.58
C LEU A 207 -28.52 -5.12 15.13
N TYR A 208 -27.75 -5.43 14.08
CA TYR A 208 -27.57 -6.80 13.62
C TYR A 208 -26.89 -7.69 14.68
N GLU A 209 -25.85 -7.19 15.35
CA GLU A 209 -25.18 -7.90 16.45
C GLU A 209 -26.12 -8.11 17.64
N LEU A 210 -26.88 -7.09 18.03
CA LEU A 210 -27.88 -7.20 19.10
C LEU A 210 -28.97 -8.22 18.76
N ALA A 211 -29.41 -8.27 17.50
CA ALA A 211 -30.36 -9.28 17.05
C ALA A 211 -29.81 -10.70 17.23
N GLN A 212 -28.54 -10.95 16.88
CA GLN A 212 -27.92 -12.26 17.08
C GLN A 212 -27.86 -12.66 18.57
N VAL A 213 -27.56 -11.71 19.45
CA VAL A 213 -27.58 -11.94 20.90
C VAL A 213 -28.99 -12.30 21.38
N GLN A 214 -30.03 -11.61 20.89
CA GLN A 214 -31.41 -11.91 21.27
C GLN A 214 -31.92 -13.25 20.71
N LEU A 215 -31.44 -13.68 19.53
CA LEU A 215 -31.74 -15.01 19.02
C LEU A 215 -31.14 -16.10 19.91
N GLN A 216 -29.92 -15.89 20.41
CA GLN A 216 -29.27 -16.83 21.34
C GLN A 216 -29.98 -16.87 22.70
N SER A 217 -30.59 -15.78 23.13
CA SER A 217 -31.38 -15.73 24.37
C SER A 217 -32.80 -16.29 24.21
N GLY A 218 -33.23 -16.60 22.98
CA GLY A 218 -34.57 -17.14 22.68
C GLY A 218 -35.65 -16.07 22.48
N ASN A 219 -35.29 -14.78 22.52
CA ASN A 219 -36.23 -13.66 22.33
C ASN A 219 -36.39 -13.32 20.84
N ILE A 220 -37.16 -14.13 20.13
CA ILE A 220 -37.30 -14.03 18.66
C ILE A 220 -38.00 -12.73 18.23
N GLU A 221 -39.03 -12.28 18.95
CA GLU A 221 -39.79 -11.06 18.60
C GLU A 221 -38.88 -9.82 18.59
N VAL A 222 -38.11 -9.62 19.67
CA VAL A 222 -37.17 -8.50 19.79
C VAL A 222 -36.06 -8.59 18.76
N ALA A 223 -35.59 -9.80 18.45
CA ALA A 223 -34.59 -10.01 17.41
C ALA A 223 -35.10 -9.60 16.02
N LEU A 224 -36.37 -9.88 15.70
CA LEU A 224 -37.00 -9.48 14.44
C LEU A 224 -37.12 -7.96 14.30
N ASP A 225 -37.47 -7.26 15.38
CA ASP A 225 -37.51 -5.79 15.39
C ASP A 225 -36.13 -5.19 15.09
N TYR A 226 -35.08 -5.72 15.72
CA TYR A 226 -33.70 -5.30 15.46
C TYR A 226 -33.25 -5.62 14.02
N LEU A 227 -33.59 -6.79 13.48
CA LEU A 227 -33.27 -7.15 12.10
C LEU A 227 -34.00 -6.26 11.09
N SER A 228 -35.26 -5.93 11.33
CA SER A 228 -36.04 -5.01 10.49
C SER A 228 -35.41 -3.61 10.48
N GLY A 229 -35.04 -3.08 11.66
CA GLY A 229 -34.33 -1.81 11.77
C GLY A 229 -32.97 -1.82 11.06
N ALA A 230 -32.20 -2.92 11.19
CA ALA A 230 -30.94 -3.08 10.50
C ALA A 230 -31.11 -3.08 8.97
N VAL A 231 -32.11 -3.78 8.44
CA VAL A 231 -32.44 -3.78 7.00
C VAL A 231 -32.74 -2.37 6.50
N GLN A 232 -33.56 -1.61 7.24
CA GLN A 232 -33.94 -0.25 6.84
C GLN A 232 -32.71 0.68 6.77
N LEU A 233 -31.83 0.62 7.77
CA LEU A 233 -30.60 1.42 7.76
C LEU A 233 -29.63 0.96 6.67
N PHE A 234 -29.45 -0.34 6.47
CA PHE A 234 -28.60 -0.85 5.39
C PHE A 234 -29.13 -0.44 4.00
N ALA A 235 -30.45 -0.45 3.79
CA ALA A 235 -31.05 -0.01 2.54
C ALA A 235 -30.86 1.49 2.30
N GLN A 236 -30.94 2.31 3.35
CA GLN A 236 -30.70 3.75 3.25
C GLN A 236 -29.24 4.08 2.90
N VAL A 237 -28.30 3.33 3.47
CA VAL A 237 -26.85 3.58 3.29
C VAL A 237 -26.32 3.01 1.97
N PHE A 238 -26.71 1.78 1.63
CA PHE A 238 -26.11 1.03 0.51
C PHE A 238 -27.06 0.79 -0.67
N GLY A 239 -28.35 1.08 -0.49
CA GLY A 239 -29.40 0.66 -1.42
C GLY A 239 -29.91 -0.76 -1.15
N PRO A 240 -31.03 -1.15 -1.81
CA PRO A 240 -31.80 -2.35 -1.47
C PRO A 240 -31.14 -3.69 -1.84
N GLN A 241 -30.09 -3.68 -2.68
CA GLN A 241 -29.42 -4.90 -3.18
C GLN A 241 -28.11 -5.24 -2.45
N HIS A 242 -27.84 -4.60 -1.32
CA HIS A 242 -26.58 -4.80 -0.61
C HIS A 242 -26.49 -6.14 0.12
N VAL A 243 -25.29 -6.74 0.16
CA VAL A 243 -25.05 -8.06 0.80
C VAL A 243 -25.48 -8.12 2.27
N ASN A 244 -25.34 -7.03 3.03
CA ASN A 244 -25.77 -7.00 4.44
C ASN A 244 -27.28 -7.14 4.61
N ILE A 245 -28.08 -6.67 3.64
CA ILE A 245 -29.54 -6.85 3.67
C ILE A 245 -29.88 -8.32 3.44
N ALA A 246 -29.20 -8.97 2.49
CA ALA A 246 -29.34 -10.41 2.27
C ALA A 246 -28.94 -11.22 3.52
N ASN A 247 -27.90 -10.80 4.24
CA ASN A 247 -27.52 -11.42 5.52
C ASN A 247 -28.61 -11.26 6.58
N CYS A 248 -29.27 -10.10 6.67
CA CYS A 248 -30.40 -9.91 7.58
C CYS A 248 -31.57 -10.83 7.21
N TYR A 249 -31.96 -10.87 5.94
CA TYR A 249 -33.05 -11.75 5.49
C TYR A 249 -32.75 -13.24 5.70
N LYS A 250 -31.49 -13.65 5.55
CA LYS A 250 -31.05 -15.01 5.85
C LYS A 250 -31.29 -15.39 7.33
N VAL A 251 -31.22 -14.42 8.25
CA VAL A 251 -31.46 -14.65 9.67
C VAL A 251 -32.95 -14.58 10.02
N ILE A 252 -33.74 -13.81 9.26
CA ILE A 252 -35.20 -13.72 9.42
C ILE A 252 -35.91 -14.99 8.92
N ALA A 253 -35.41 -15.60 7.83
CA ALA A 253 -35.98 -16.79 7.20
C ALA A 253 -35.66 -18.09 7.95
#